data_AF-A0A4S2G2E3-F1
#
_entry.id   AF-A0A4S2G2E3-F1
#
_cell.length_a   1.000
_cell.length_b   1.000
_cell.length_c   1.000
_cell.angle_alpha   90.00
_cell.angle_beta   90.00
_cell.angle_gamma   90.00
#
_symmetry.space_group_name_H-M   'P 1'
#
loop_
_entity.id
_entity.type
_entity.pdbx_description
1 polymer ?
#
loop_
_entity_poly.entity_id
_entity_poly.type
_entity_poly.pdbx_seq_one_letter_code
_entity_poly.pdbx_strand_id
1 'polypeptide(L)'
;MGEHEGIPPSGNVRGIHISEIKMVGIAGDAITADLYYGRKTAGQHAEPVDESTPVFDGISISGISCTGAARAIWLNGLPEMPIRNISISNSTISAEAGAIINNADSVTLHNVTINHSTGSRLTVTNTANLTDR
;
A
#
# COMPACT_ATOMS: atom_id res chain seq x y z
N MET A 1 -31.70 22.78 16.39
CA MET A 1 -31.03 22.75 15.07
C MET A 1 -29.62 22.30 15.39
N GLY A 2 -29.35 21.00 15.24
CA GLY A 2 -28.11 20.39 15.73
C GLY A 2 -26.94 20.77 14.85
N GLU A 3 -25.86 21.22 15.49
CA GLU A 3 -24.60 21.52 14.86
C GLU A 3 -24.03 20.20 14.31
N HIS A 4 -23.96 20.06 12.99
CA HIS A 4 -23.07 19.09 12.37
C HIS A 4 -21.66 19.64 12.56
N GLU A 5 -21.01 19.31 13.67
CA GLU A 5 -19.55 19.34 13.73
C GLU A 5 -19.05 18.48 12.57
N GLY A 6 -18.56 19.14 11.52
CA GLY A 6 -17.95 18.46 10.38
C GLY A 6 -16.84 17.57 10.90
N ILE A 7 -16.96 16.27 10.62
CA ILE A 7 -15.88 15.31 10.85
C ILE A 7 -14.63 15.92 10.18
N PRO A 8 -13.50 16.12 10.90
CA PRO A 8 -12.32 16.69 10.28
C PRO A 8 -11.92 15.84 9.07
N PRO A 9 -11.51 16.45 7.94
CA PRO A 9 -11.20 15.72 6.72
C PRO A 9 -10.22 14.60 7.03
N SER A 10 -10.59 13.38 6.65
CA SER A 10 -9.78 12.20 6.90
C SER A 10 -8.40 12.34 6.23
N GLY A 11 -7.38 11.73 6.84
CA GLY A 11 -5.97 11.89 6.51
C GLY A 11 -5.62 11.53 5.07
N ASN A 12 -5.71 12.52 4.19
CA ASN A 12 -5.19 12.45 2.83
C ASN A 12 -3.65 12.38 2.86
N VAL A 13 -3.10 11.28 2.38
CA VAL A 13 -1.64 11.06 2.29
C VAL A 13 -1.22 11.23 0.84
N ARG A 14 -0.46 12.30 0.58
CA ARG A 14 -0.02 12.67 -0.75
C ARG A 14 1.41 13.20 -0.77
N GLY A 15 2.10 12.98 -1.88
CA GLY A 15 3.45 13.52 -2.10
C GLY A 15 4.48 12.96 -1.12
N ILE A 16 4.35 11.67 -0.77
CA ILE A 16 5.25 11.01 0.16
C ILE A 16 6.46 10.45 -0.59
N HIS A 17 7.65 10.73 -0.06
CA HIS A 17 8.91 10.23 -0.59
C HIS A 17 9.69 9.53 0.52
N ILE A 18 10.00 8.25 0.32
CA ILE A 18 10.76 7.42 1.26
C ILE A 18 11.94 6.84 0.49
N SER A 19 13.17 7.06 0.97
CA SER A 19 14.35 6.61 0.24
C SER A 19 15.47 6.14 1.15
N GLU A 20 16.29 5.20 0.68
CA GLU A 20 17.55 4.78 1.29
C GLU A 20 17.37 4.21 2.72
N ILE A 21 16.36 3.37 2.90
CA ILE A 21 16.06 2.76 4.20
C ILE A 21 16.58 1.32 4.26
N LYS A 22 17.32 1.02 5.33
CA LYS A 22 17.72 -0.33 5.71
C LYS A 22 16.85 -0.84 6.85
N MET A 23 16.26 -2.02 6.66
CA MET A 23 15.35 -2.67 7.63
C MET A 23 15.84 -4.08 7.94
N VAL A 24 15.80 -4.49 9.22
CA VAL A 24 16.23 -5.82 9.66
C VAL A 24 15.25 -6.34 10.71
N GLY A 25 14.76 -7.57 10.54
CA GLY A 25 13.94 -8.24 11.55
C GLY A 25 12.57 -7.60 11.78
N ILE A 26 11.87 -7.24 10.71
CA ILE A 26 10.53 -6.67 10.76
C ILE A 26 9.52 -7.77 11.07
N ALA A 27 8.74 -7.63 12.15
CA ALA A 27 7.77 -8.64 12.54
C ALA A 27 6.55 -8.70 11.59
N GLY A 28 6.20 -7.58 10.96
CA GLY A 28 5.10 -7.46 10.02
C GLY A 28 5.57 -7.29 8.58
N ASP A 29 4.86 -6.45 7.84
CA ASP A 29 5.16 -6.14 6.46
C ASP A 29 6.35 -5.15 6.33
N ALA A 30 7.17 -5.30 5.30
CA ALA A 30 8.27 -4.36 5.05
C ALA A 30 7.79 -3.01 4.50
N ILE A 31 6.82 -3.03 3.56
CA ILE A 31 6.18 -1.82 3.03
C ILE A 31 4.66 -2.03 3.09
N THR A 32 3.95 -1.15 3.79
CA THR A 32 2.50 -1.22 3.91
C THR A 32 1.81 0.12 3.67
N ALA A 33 0.78 0.06 2.83
CA ALA A 33 -0.20 1.10 2.65
C ALA A 33 -1.59 0.43 2.63
N ASP A 34 -2.35 0.57 3.71
CA ASP A 34 -3.65 -0.09 3.87
C ASP A 34 -4.70 0.95 4.26
N LEU A 35 -5.71 1.17 3.41
CA LEU A 35 -6.80 2.13 3.66
C LEU A 35 -7.87 1.60 4.62
N TYR A 36 -7.82 0.32 5.03
CA TYR A 36 -8.72 -0.22 6.06
C TYR A 36 -8.26 0.07 7.49
N TYR A 37 -7.17 0.82 7.67
CA TYR A 37 -6.70 1.23 8.98
C TYR A 37 -7.81 1.99 9.73
N GLY A 38 -8.36 1.38 10.80
CA GLY A 38 -9.40 1.98 11.63
C GLY A 38 -10.85 1.75 11.20
N ARG A 39 -11.14 1.13 10.04
CA ARG A 39 -12.52 0.73 9.69
C ARG A 39 -12.95 -0.46 10.54
N LYS A 40 -13.79 -0.23 11.55
CA LYS A 40 -14.48 -1.32 12.27
C LYS A 40 -15.57 -1.87 11.34
N THR A 41 -15.37 -3.10 10.85
CA THR A 41 -16.44 -3.95 10.28
C THR A 41 -17.20 -3.40 9.07
N ALA A 42 -16.54 -2.69 8.15
CA ALA A 42 -17.08 -2.56 6.79
C ALA A 42 -16.66 -3.79 5.99
N GLY A 43 -17.59 -4.48 5.34
CA GLY A 43 -17.23 -5.49 4.33
C GLY A 43 -16.38 -4.87 3.23
N GLN A 44 -15.71 -5.69 2.41
CA GLN A 44 -14.93 -5.21 1.26
C GLN A 44 -15.85 -4.80 0.08
N HIS A 45 -16.91 -4.06 0.37
CA HIS A 45 -17.85 -3.51 -0.59
C HIS A 45 -17.55 -2.03 -0.82
N ALA A 46 -17.95 -1.51 -1.99
CA ALA A 46 -17.82 -0.11 -2.31
C ALA A 46 -18.81 0.73 -1.49
N GLU A 47 -18.32 1.75 -0.81
CA GLU A 47 -19.13 2.74 -0.10
C GLU A 47 -19.21 4.06 -0.90
N PRO A 48 -20.19 4.95 -0.63
CA PRO A 48 -20.20 6.29 -1.19
C PRO A 48 -18.94 7.07 -0.79
N VAL A 49 -18.30 7.72 -1.78
CA VAL A 49 -17.14 8.58 -1.54
C VAL A 49 -17.60 9.93 -0.98
N ASP A 50 -17.01 10.33 0.13
CA ASP A 50 -17.21 11.62 0.78
C ASP A 50 -15.89 12.21 1.32
N GLU A 51 -15.96 13.35 2.02
CA GLU A 51 -14.79 14.05 2.58
C GLU A 51 -14.04 13.25 3.68
N SER A 52 -14.68 12.21 4.22
CA SER A 52 -14.10 11.30 5.20
C SER A 52 -13.46 10.06 4.57
N THR A 53 -13.54 9.92 3.24
CA THR A 53 -12.92 8.81 2.52
C THR A 53 -11.41 9.03 2.42
N PRO A 54 -10.58 8.15 3.00
CA PRO A 54 -9.14 8.35 3.00
C PRO A 54 -8.55 8.14 1.61
N VAL A 55 -7.58 8.97 1.24
CA VAL A 55 -6.91 8.90 -0.07
C VAL A 55 -5.41 8.75 0.10
N PHE A 56 -4.84 7.69 -0.47
CA PHE A 56 -3.40 7.53 -0.66
C PHE A 56 -3.06 7.66 -2.14
N ASP A 57 -2.31 8.71 -2.48
CA ASP A 57 -2.07 9.11 -3.86
C ASP A 57 -0.71 9.80 -4.01
N GLY A 58 0.18 9.22 -4.81
CA GLY A 58 1.51 9.79 -5.06
C GLY A 58 2.50 9.45 -3.94
N ILE A 59 2.85 8.17 -3.85
CA ILE A 59 3.86 7.67 -2.90
C ILE A 59 5.01 7.07 -3.69
N SER A 60 6.21 7.60 -3.46
CA SER A 60 7.45 7.12 -4.09
C SER A 60 8.38 6.54 -3.04
N ILE A 61 8.80 5.29 -3.25
CA ILE A 61 9.67 4.54 -2.37
C ILE A 61 10.87 4.06 -3.17
N SER A 62 12.09 4.29 -2.69
CA SER A 62 13.31 3.86 -3.41
C SER A 62 14.43 3.40 -2.49
N GLY A 63 15.32 2.55 -2.99
CA GLY A 63 16.55 2.20 -2.25
C GLY A 63 16.28 1.44 -0.95
N ILE A 64 15.25 0.58 -0.92
CA ILE A 64 14.91 -0.19 0.28
C ILE A 64 15.73 -1.47 0.31
N SER A 65 16.43 -1.70 1.42
CA SER A 65 17.12 -2.96 1.71
C SER A 65 16.53 -3.58 2.97
N CYS A 66 15.72 -4.62 2.82
CA CYS A 66 15.08 -5.30 3.95
C CYS A 66 15.53 -6.75 4.09
N THR A 67 15.90 -7.17 5.29
CA THR A 67 16.22 -8.56 5.62
C THR A 67 15.36 -9.05 6.79
N GLY A 68 14.39 -9.91 6.47
CA GLY A 68 13.44 -10.45 7.45
C GLY A 68 12.23 -9.54 7.60
N ALA A 69 11.12 -9.96 6.99
CA ALA A 69 9.77 -9.41 7.15
C ALA A 69 8.76 -10.55 7.01
N ALA A 70 7.57 -10.42 7.59
CA ALA A 70 6.50 -11.39 7.36
C ALA A 70 5.98 -11.32 5.91
N ARG A 71 5.87 -10.10 5.35
CA ARG A 71 5.45 -9.89 3.95
C ARG A 71 6.27 -8.79 3.31
N ALA A 72 6.56 -8.93 2.02
CA ALA A 72 7.38 -7.95 1.33
C ALA A 72 6.64 -6.61 1.14
N ILE A 73 5.43 -6.65 0.58
CA ILE A 73 4.66 -5.44 0.25
C ILE A 73 3.17 -5.73 0.48
N TRP A 74 2.47 -4.80 1.13
CA TRP A 74 1.01 -4.79 1.26
C TRP A 74 0.46 -3.45 0.78
N LEU A 75 -0.13 -3.43 -0.41
CA LEU A 75 -0.90 -2.28 -0.90
C LEU A 75 -2.37 -2.68 -0.96
N ASN A 76 -3.21 -2.02 -0.17
CA ASN A 76 -4.62 -2.36 -0.04
C ASN A 76 -5.50 -1.11 -0.04
N GLY A 77 -6.10 -0.82 -1.19
CA GLY A 77 -7.08 0.26 -1.32
C GLY A 77 -8.52 -0.15 -1.07
N LEU A 78 -9.40 0.82 -1.18
CA LEU A 78 -10.84 0.63 -1.10
C LEU A 78 -11.40 0.36 -2.50
N PRO A 79 -12.46 -0.44 -2.66
CA PRO A 79 -13.12 -0.63 -3.96
C PRO A 79 -13.58 0.70 -4.59
N GLU A 80 -14.07 1.64 -3.79
CA GLU A 80 -14.50 2.99 -4.19
C GLU A 80 -13.33 3.99 -4.31
N MET A 81 -12.20 3.70 -3.67
CA MET A 81 -11.04 4.58 -3.60
C MET A 81 -9.74 3.77 -3.66
N PRO A 82 -9.33 3.31 -4.86
CA PRO A 82 -8.07 2.61 -5.03
C PRO A 82 -6.88 3.47 -4.60
N ILE A 83 -5.88 2.83 -3.97
CA ILE A 83 -4.57 3.47 -3.77
C ILE A 83 -3.96 3.71 -5.14
N ARG A 84 -3.42 4.90 -5.38
CA ARG A 84 -2.95 5.26 -6.72
C ARG A 84 -1.60 5.95 -6.77
N ASN A 85 -0.97 5.90 -7.95
CA ASN A 85 0.30 6.57 -8.24
C ASN A 85 1.40 6.16 -7.25
N ILE A 86 1.63 4.85 -7.15
CA ILE A 86 2.64 4.27 -6.25
C ILE A 86 3.84 3.83 -7.08
N SER A 87 5.04 4.29 -6.70
CA SER A 87 6.29 3.83 -7.30
C SER A 87 7.18 3.24 -6.23
N ILE A 88 7.65 2.01 -6.45
CA ILE A 88 8.68 1.36 -5.64
C ILE A 88 9.82 1.00 -6.57
N SER A 89 11.04 1.45 -6.25
CA SER A 89 12.18 1.25 -7.12
C SER A 89 13.48 0.88 -6.42
N ASN A 90 14.38 0.21 -7.16
CA ASN A 90 15.76 -0.09 -6.73
C ASN A 90 15.80 -0.70 -5.32
N SER A 91 14.99 -1.71 -5.08
CA SER A 91 14.75 -2.23 -3.73
C SER A 91 14.91 -3.75 -3.69
N THR A 92 15.50 -4.24 -2.61
CA THR A 92 15.67 -5.68 -2.35
C THR A 92 15.07 -6.00 -0.99
N ILE A 93 14.07 -6.89 -0.99
CA ILE A 93 13.28 -7.24 0.19
C ILE A 93 13.30 -8.76 0.36
N SER A 94 13.81 -9.23 1.49
CA SER A 94 13.70 -10.63 1.90
C SER A 94 12.61 -10.78 2.97
N ALA A 95 11.59 -11.58 2.69
CA ALA A 95 10.40 -11.76 3.52
C ALA A 95 9.88 -13.21 3.47
N GLU A 96 8.94 -13.57 4.34
CA GLU A 96 8.27 -14.89 4.29
C GLU A 96 7.28 -14.96 3.11
N ALA A 97 6.39 -13.98 2.99
CA ALA A 97 5.45 -13.83 1.89
C ALA A 97 5.87 -12.73 0.89
N GLY A 98 5.44 -12.88 -0.37
CA GLY A 98 5.68 -11.90 -1.43
C GLY A 98 4.88 -10.60 -1.31
N ALA A 99 4.76 -9.87 -2.41
CA ALA A 99 3.93 -8.66 -2.51
C ALA A 99 2.46 -9.00 -2.76
N ILE A 100 1.55 -8.27 -2.13
CA ILE A 100 0.13 -8.29 -2.48
C ILE A 100 -0.34 -6.87 -2.73
N ILE A 101 -1.01 -6.70 -3.88
CA ILE A 101 -1.58 -5.44 -4.35
C ILE A 101 -3.06 -5.66 -4.62
N ASN A 102 -3.90 -4.95 -3.88
CA ASN A 102 -5.36 -5.05 -3.96
C ASN A 102 -5.98 -3.65 -4.06
N ASN A 103 -6.97 -3.50 -4.94
CA ASN A 103 -7.68 -2.23 -5.18
C ASN A 103 -6.69 -1.08 -5.40
N ALA A 104 -5.93 -1.14 -6.48
CA ALA A 104 -4.90 -0.14 -6.79
C ALA A 104 -4.96 0.32 -8.26
N ASP A 105 -4.41 1.49 -8.53
CA ASP A 105 -4.25 2.01 -9.89
C ASP A 105 -2.86 2.64 -10.05
N SER A 106 -2.18 2.34 -11.15
CA SER A 106 -0.92 2.99 -11.51
C SER A 106 0.17 2.72 -10.46
N VAL A 107 0.46 1.43 -10.27
CA VAL A 107 1.56 0.95 -9.43
C VAL A 107 2.74 0.57 -10.32
N THR A 108 3.93 1.06 -10.00
CA THR A 108 5.17 0.68 -10.68
C THR A 108 6.15 0.06 -9.70
N LEU A 109 6.54 -1.19 -9.96
CA LEU A 109 7.70 -1.84 -9.37
C LEU A 109 8.83 -1.79 -10.41
N HIS A 110 9.89 -1.03 -10.13
CA HIS A 110 11.02 -0.87 -11.05
C HIS A 110 12.32 -1.33 -10.40
N ASN A 111 12.94 -2.38 -10.91
CA ASN A 111 14.13 -2.99 -10.32
C ASN A 111 13.89 -3.35 -8.84
N VAL A 112 12.82 -4.12 -8.59
CA VAL A 112 12.43 -4.58 -7.26
C VAL A 112 12.59 -6.09 -7.14
N THR A 113 13.52 -6.51 -6.28
CA THR A 113 13.79 -7.91 -5.97
C THR A 113 13.06 -8.30 -4.68
N ILE A 114 12.26 -9.37 -4.75
CA ILE A 114 11.55 -9.93 -3.60
C ILE A 114 11.96 -11.40 -3.42
N ASN A 115 12.74 -11.66 -2.38
CA ASN A 115 13.10 -13.00 -1.96
C ASN A 115 12.04 -13.46 -0.94
N HIS A 116 11.17 -14.39 -1.35
CA HIS A 116 10.07 -14.91 -0.54
C HIS A 116 10.25 -16.41 -0.34
N SER A 117 9.84 -16.94 0.81
CA SER A 117 9.90 -18.37 1.11
C SER A 117 8.57 -19.09 0.86
N THR A 118 7.46 -18.35 0.78
CA THR A 118 6.11 -18.91 0.62
C THR A 118 5.24 -18.11 -0.36
N GLY A 119 4.29 -18.79 -0.98
CA GLY A 119 3.33 -18.16 -1.89
C GLY A 119 3.96 -17.70 -3.20
N SER A 120 3.36 -16.68 -3.81
CA SER A 120 3.85 -16.06 -5.05
C SER A 120 4.65 -14.80 -4.75
N ARG A 121 5.60 -14.45 -5.63
CA ARG A 121 6.34 -13.17 -5.56
C ARG A 121 5.39 -11.97 -5.51
N LEU A 122 4.33 -12.02 -6.31
CA LEU A 122 3.39 -10.92 -6.52
C LEU A 122 1.99 -11.50 -6.73
N THR A 123 1.03 -11.06 -5.91
CA THR A 123 -0.40 -11.37 -6.04
C THR A 123 -1.15 -10.05 -6.27
N VAL A 124 -2.00 -10.02 -7.29
CA VAL A 124 -2.66 -8.80 -7.76
C VAL A 124 -4.15 -9.04 -7.89
N THR A 125 -4.96 -8.14 -7.34
CA THR A 125 -6.44 -8.21 -7.42
C THR A 125 -7.00 -6.80 -7.56
N ASN A 126 -8.09 -6.64 -8.34
CA ASN A 126 -8.77 -5.36 -8.56
C ASN A 126 -7.82 -4.20 -8.85
N THR A 127 -6.79 -4.43 -9.66
CA THR A 127 -5.72 -3.47 -9.91
C THR A 127 -5.65 -3.12 -11.39
N ALA A 128 -5.56 -1.83 -11.68
CA ALA A 128 -5.32 -1.31 -13.03
C ALA A 128 -3.88 -0.76 -13.15
N ASN A 129 -3.31 -0.81 -14.36
CA ASN A 129 -2.05 -0.15 -14.70
C ASN A 129 -0.85 -0.52 -13.80
N LEU A 130 -0.70 -1.81 -13.48
CA LEU A 130 0.49 -2.32 -12.81
C LEU A 130 1.63 -2.52 -13.82
N THR A 131 2.80 -1.96 -13.53
CA THR A 131 4.04 -2.20 -14.27
C THR A 131 5.07 -2.83 -13.33
N ASP A 132 5.65 -3.97 -13.73
CA ASP A 132 6.70 -4.69 -13.00
C ASP A 132 7.86 -4.96 -13.97
N ARG A 133 8.99 -4.27 -13.79
CA ARG A 133 10.10 -4.24 -14.76
C ARG A 133 11.47 -4.01 -14.11
#